data_AF-A0A067TS93-F1
#
_entry.id   AF-A0A067TS93-F1
#
_cell.length_a   1.000
_cell.length_b   1.000
_cell.length_c   1.000
_cell.angle_alpha   90.00
_cell.angle_beta   90.00
_cell.angle_gamma   90.00
#
_symmetry.space_group_name_H-M   'P 1'
#
loop_
_entity.id
_entity.type
_entity.pdbx_description
1 polymer ?
#
loop_
_entity_poly.entity_id
_entity_poly.type
_entity_poly.pdbx_seq_one_letter_code
_entity_poly.pdbx_strand_id
1 'polypeptide(L)'
;TGVGKSSLVKAVFNVSLNDIDISHNRPGYTDIDREYTSNEYQWFILHDSPGFEAGCTKNWIKVEQFLRERSAKALRDQVHAIW
;
A
#
# COMPACT_ATOMS: atom_id res chain seq x y z
N THR A 1 -14.32 6.18 -2.85
CA THR A 1 -13.91 7.57 -3.21
C THR A 1 -12.40 7.69 -3.12
N GLY A 2 -11.76 8.38 -4.06
CA GLY A 2 -10.30 8.55 -4.10
C GLY A 2 -9.84 9.67 -3.18
N VAL A 3 -9.42 9.34 -1.96
CA VAL A 3 -8.91 10.31 -0.96
C VAL A 3 -7.49 10.82 -1.27
N GLY A 4 -6.96 10.52 -2.46
CA GLY A 4 -5.62 10.93 -2.87
C GLY A 4 -4.49 10.03 -2.39
N LYS A 5 -4.77 8.79 -1.98
CA LYS A 5 -3.74 7.92 -1.40
C LYS A 5 -2.56 7.67 -2.33
N SER A 6 -2.87 7.16 -3.52
CA SER A 6 -1.87 6.88 -4.55
C SER A 6 -1.17 8.16 -5.04
N SER A 7 -1.85 9.31 -4.97
CA SER A 7 -1.27 10.62 -5.28
C SER A 7 -0.25 11.08 -4.23
N LEU A 8 -0.50 10.79 -2.94
CA LEU A 8 0.46 11.06 -1.87
C LEU A 8 1.66 10.11 -1.93
N VAL A 9 1.41 8.83 -2.17
CA VAL A 9 2.46 7.82 -2.39
C VAL A 9 3.44 8.27 -3.48
N LYS A 10 2.91 8.76 -4.60
CA LYS A 10 3.73 9.34 -5.67
C LYS A 10 4.60 10.51 -5.18
N ALA A 11 3.99 11.46 -4.47
CA ALA A 11 4.65 12.70 -4.07
C ALA A 11 5.75 12.48 -3.02
N VAL A 12 5.56 11.52 -2.10
CA VAL A 12 6.47 11.29 -0.97
C VAL A 12 7.61 10.35 -1.34
N PHE A 13 7.39 9.38 -2.22
CA PHE A 13 8.34 8.27 -2.42
C PHE A 13 9.06 8.27 -3.78
N ASN A 14 8.82 9.28 -4.64
CA ASN A 14 9.41 9.42 -5.98
C ASN A 14 9.28 8.13 -6.83
N VAL A 15 8.22 7.35 -6.62
CA VAL A 15 7.95 6.11 -7.35
C VAL A 15 7.33 6.48 -8.70
N SER A 16 7.77 5.81 -9.78
CA SER A 16 7.27 6.08 -11.13
C SER A 16 5.76 5.88 -11.22
N LEU A 17 5.06 6.76 -11.96
CA LEU A 17 3.64 6.63 -12.26
C LEU A 17 3.30 5.33 -13.02
N ASN A 18 4.26 4.80 -13.78
CA ASN A 18 4.08 3.53 -14.48
C ASN A 18 4.04 2.35 -13.51
N ASP A 19 4.62 2.52 -12.31
CA ASP A 19 4.75 1.49 -11.30
C ASP A 19 3.63 1.57 -10.25
N ILE A 20 2.79 2.62 -10.27
CA ILE A 20 1.62 2.77 -9.39
C ILE A 20 0.36 2.58 -10.22
N ASP A 21 -0.39 1.50 -9.97
CA ASP A 21 -1.71 1.30 -10.59
C ASP A 21 -2.73 2.20 -9.90
N ILE A 22 -2.80 3.46 -10.35
CA ILE A 22 -3.78 4.42 -9.87
C ILE A 22 -5.10 4.11 -10.58
N SER A 23 -5.99 3.36 -9.93
CA SER A 23 -7.32 3.08 -10.45
C SER A 23 -8.17 4.35 -10.45
N HIS A 24 -8.03 5.19 -11.48
CA HIS A 24 -8.90 6.33 -11.69
C HIS A 24 -10.31 5.82 -12.07
N ASN A 25 -11.34 6.18 -11.29
CA ASN A 25 -12.77 5.97 -11.55
C ASN A 25 -13.42 4.60 -11.27
N ARG A 26 -12.83 3.72 -10.47
CA ARG A 26 -13.54 2.57 -9.85
C ARG A 26 -13.35 2.59 -8.32
N PRO A 27 -14.20 1.93 -7.50
CA PRO A 27 -13.80 1.59 -6.14
C PRO A 27 -12.45 0.91 -6.25
N GLY A 28 -11.40 1.53 -5.70
CA GLY A 28 -10.04 1.12 -5.98
C GLY A 28 -9.82 -0.30 -5.48
N TYR A 29 -9.57 -1.22 -6.40
CA TYR A 29 -9.04 -2.52 -6.01
C TYR A 29 -7.59 -2.26 -5.61
N THR A 30 -7.35 -2.18 -4.31
CA THR A 30 -6.01 -2.07 -3.76
C THR A 30 -5.49 -3.47 -3.44
N ASP A 31 -4.41 -3.85 -4.11
CA ASP A 31 -3.63 -5.02 -3.78
C ASP A 31 -2.56 -4.66 -2.74
N ILE A 32 -2.82 -5.01 -1.48
CA ILE A 32 -1.92 -4.72 -0.36
C ILE A 32 -0.63 -5.53 -0.42
N ASP A 33 -0.61 -6.65 -1.15
CA ASP A 33 0.57 -7.48 -1.29
C ASP A 33 1.58 -6.90 -2.28
N ARG A 34 1.15 -5.95 -3.12
CA ARG A 34 2.02 -5.23 -4.04
C ARG A 34 3.01 -4.36 -3.27
N GLU A 35 4.27 -4.51 -3.63
CA GLU A 35 5.38 -3.74 -3.10
C GLU A 35 5.73 -2.60 -4.05
N TYR A 36 5.73 -1.38 -3.53
CA TYR A 36 6.30 -0.24 -4.22
C TYR A 36 7.70 0.01 -3.66
N THR A 37 8.70 -0.10 -4.52
CA THR A 37 10.10 0.15 -4.20
C THR A 37 10.64 1.29 -5.05
N SER A 38 11.62 2.02 -4.51
CA SER A 38 12.30 3.08 -5.25
C SER A 38 13.73 2.67 -5.55
N ASN A 39 14.17 2.92 -6.78
CA ASN A 39 15.57 2.74 -7.17
C ASN A 39 16.50 3.67 -6.37
N GLU A 40 15.98 4.81 -5.92
CA GLU A 40 16.71 5.82 -5.12
C GLU A 40 16.71 5.48 -3.63
N TYR A 41 15.66 4.80 -3.16
CA TYR A 41 15.50 4.41 -1.76
C TYR A 41 15.15 2.92 -1.61
N GLN A 42 16.15 2.08 -1.82
CA GLN A 42 16.01 0.61 -1.78
C GLN A 42 15.74 0.03 -0.39
N TRP A 43 15.79 0.86 0.66
CA TRP A 43 15.68 0.44 2.06
C TRP A 43 14.25 0.49 2.58
N PHE A 44 13.28 0.85 1.75
CA PHE A 44 11.87 0.83 2.13
C PHE A 44 11.01 0.10 1.13
N ILE A 45 9.99 -0.55 1.67
CA ILE A 45 8.89 -1.14 0.93
C ILE A 45 7.62 -0.42 1.37
N LEU A 46 6.89 0.13 0.40
CA LEU A 46 5.62 0.78 0.61
C LEU A 46 4.48 -0.12 0.13
N HIS A 47 3.43 -0.20 0.93
CA HIS A 47 2.18 -0.89 0.60
C HIS A 47 1.00 0.09 0.62
N ASP A 48 0.15 0.03 -0.40
CA ASP A 48 -1.13 0.74 -0.44
C ASP A 48 -2.20 -0.20 0.16
N SER A 49 -3.00 0.28 1.11
CA SER A 49 -4.05 -0.48 1.77
C SER A 49 -5.43 -0.08 1.27
N PRO A 50 -6.40 -1.02 1.21
CA PRO A 50 -7.77 -0.67 0.90
C PRO A 50 -8.35 0.31 1.94
N GLY A 51 -9.28 1.16 1.50
CA GLY A 51 -9.92 2.13 2.40
C GLY A 51 -10.72 1.48 3.53
N PHE A 52 -10.65 2.05 4.73
CA PHE A 52 -11.48 1.63 5.88
C PHE A 52 -12.86 2.31 5.83
N GLU A 53 -13.63 1.99 4.80
CA GLU A 53 -14.99 2.53 4.63
C GLU A 53 -15.90 2.04 5.77
N ALA A 54 -16.74 2.95 6.29
CA ALA A 54 -17.64 2.66 7.39
C ALA A 54 -18.56 1.46 7.06
N GLY A 55 -18.59 0.46 7.92
CA GLY A 55 -19.38 -0.77 7.74
C GLY A 55 -18.66 -1.91 7.01
N CYS A 56 -17.40 -1.74 6.59
CA CYS A 56 -16.63 -2.80 5.91
C CYS A 56 -15.49 -3.36 6.77
N THR A 57 -15.82 -4.31 7.67
CA THR A 57 -14.82 -5.00 8.52
C THR A 57 -13.85 -5.88 7.70
N LYS A 58 -14.21 -6.23 6.47
CA LYS A 58 -13.39 -7.08 5.59
C LYS A 58 -12.02 -6.46 5.28
N ASN A 59 -11.99 -5.15 5.04
CA ASN A 59 -10.73 -4.44 4.76
C ASN A 59 -9.85 -4.38 6.00
N TRP A 60 -10.43 -4.22 7.19
CA TRP A 60 -9.70 -4.32 8.45
C TRP A 60 -9.03 -5.68 8.64
N ILE A 61 -9.80 -6.77 8.47
CA ILE A 61 -9.27 -8.14 8.61
C ILE A 61 -8.14 -8.38 7.59
N LYS A 62 -8.31 -7.92 6.34
CA LYS A 62 -7.28 -8.06 5.30
C LYS A 62 -5.98 -7.35 5.69
N VAL A 63 -6.06 -6.11 6.18
CA VAL A 63 -4.89 -5.33 6.62
C VAL A 63 -4.25 -5.94 7.86
N GLU A 64 -5.04 -6.37 8.84
CA GLU A 64 -4.53 -7.01 10.05
C GLU A 64 -3.76 -8.30 9.74
N GLN A 65 -4.34 -9.17 8.90
CA GLN A 65 -3.69 -10.42 8.48
C GLN A 65 -2.36 -10.13 7.77
N PHE A 66 -2.37 -9.19 6.83
CA PHE A 66 -1.17 -8.76 6.11
C PHE A 66 -0.06 -8.30 7.06
N LEU A 67 -0.38 -7.44 8.03
CA LEU A 67 0.61 -6.94 9.01
C LEU A 67 1.19 -8.07 9.87
N ARG A 68 0.37 -9.02 10.30
CA ARG A 68 0.82 -10.19 11.08
C ARG A 68 1.77 -11.05 10.26
N GLU A 69 1.40 -11.37 9.02
CA GLU A 69 2.23 -12.18 8.12
C GLU A 69 3.58 -11.52 7.85
N ARG A 70 3.59 -10.20 7.59
CA ARG A 70 4.82 -9.42 7.34
C ARG A 70 5.69 -9.29 8.57
N SER A 71 5.11 -9.12 9.77
CA SER A 71 5.89 -9.03 11.02
C SER A 71 6.70 -10.28 11.34
N ALA A 72 6.30 -11.44 10.81
CA ALA A 72 6.99 -12.70 10.99
C ALA A 72 8.16 -12.91 9.99
N LYS A 73 8.34 -12.02 9.01
CA LYS A 73 9.41 -12.11 8.01
C LYS A 73 10.71 -11.45 8.47
N ALA A 74 11.78 -11.70 7.71
CA ALA A 74 13.06 -11.03 7.91
C ALA A 74 12.90 -9.50 7.78
N LEU A 75 13.72 -8.73 8.49
CA LEU A 75 13.60 -7.27 8.60
C LEU A 75 13.42 -6.56 7.25
N ARG A 76 14.16 -7.00 6.21
CA ARG A 76 14.08 -6.45 4.85
C ARG A 76 12.71 -6.62 4.18
N ASP A 77 11.95 -7.63 4.59
CA ASP A 77 10.67 -8.03 4.00
C ASP A 77 9.46 -7.58 4.87
N GLN A 78 9.73 -6.88 5.98
CA GLN A 78 8.72 -6.30 6.85
C GLN A 78 8.15 -5.01 6.25
N VAL A 79 6.98 -4.61 6.75
CA VAL A 79 6.31 -3.37 6.34
C VAL A 79 7.06 -2.18 6.94
N HIS A 80 7.59 -1.31 6.08
CA HIS A 80 8.22 -0.05 6.50
C HIS A 80 7.20 1.09 6.53
N ALA A 81 6.31 1.12 5.53
CA ALA A 81 5.20 2.04 5.45
C ALA A 81 3.98 1.38 4.83
N ILE A 82 2.81 1.69 5.37
CA ILE A 82 1.50 1.30 4.85
C ILE A 82 0.59 2.52 4.87
N TRP A 83 -0.23 2.68 3.83
CA TRP A 83 -1.08 3.85 3.68
C TRP A 83 -2.52 3.50 3.35
#